data_AF-A0A961MAN6-F1
#
_entry.id   AF-A0A961MAN6-F1
#
_cell.length_a   1.000
_cell.length_b   1.000
_cell.length_c   1.000
_cell.angle_alpha   90.00
_cell.angle_beta   90.00
_cell.angle_gamma   90.00
#
_symmetry.space_group_name_H-M   'P 1'
#
loop_
_entity.id
_entity.type
_entity.pdbx_description
1 polymer ?
#
loop_
_entity_poly.entity_id
_entity_poly.type
_entity_poly.pdbx_seq_one_letter_code
_entity_poly.pdbx_strand_id
1 'polypeptide(L)'
;MKTALGGLGLALCMAAAPAAAFTIYQGGGYVGSFEGCEAQGWSGVQTVTARLVPAGLPGNDPEAHTLVVQLGEGTHSYRIPATLDQGSWVDVEAWEVWSHTPRQFTDPQVRMRADRRASDFVGDLSDLRARLHVQVENFNGLAGCNALMGLTLRQRS
;
A
#
# COMPACT_ATOMS: atom_id res chain seq x y z
N MET A 1 12.40 49.18 -54.17
CA MET A 1 11.78 47.89 -53.82
C MET A 1 12.61 47.22 -52.75
N LYS A 2 12.12 47.11 -51.52
CA LYS A 2 12.66 46.23 -50.47
C LYS A 2 11.45 45.50 -49.88
N THR A 3 11.30 44.26 -50.28
CA THR A 3 10.26 43.34 -49.81
C THR A 3 10.61 42.87 -48.40
N ALA A 4 9.71 43.09 -47.45
CA ALA A 4 9.70 42.44 -46.15
C ALA A 4 8.57 41.39 -46.17
N LEU A 5 8.93 40.11 -46.04
CA LEU A 5 8.06 39.05 -45.54
C LEU A 5 8.87 38.42 -44.40
N GLY A 6 8.43 38.40 -43.14
CA GLY A 6 7.09 38.02 -42.70
C GLY A 6 7.13 36.58 -42.22
N GLY A 7 7.96 36.28 -41.22
CA GLY A 7 8.07 34.95 -40.62
C GLY A 7 7.08 34.80 -39.47
N LEU A 8 5.95 34.15 -39.72
CA LEU A 8 5.04 33.66 -38.67
C LEU A 8 5.76 32.55 -37.89
N GLY A 9 6.14 32.84 -36.63
CA GLY A 9 6.56 31.80 -35.69
C GLY A 9 5.34 31.02 -35.22
N LEU A 10 5.27 29.73 -35.60
CA LEU A 10 4.30 28.79 -35.03
C LEU A 10 4.63 28.59 -33.54
N ALA A 11 3.79 29.13 -32.66
CA ALA A 11 3.85 28.84 -31.24
C ALA A 11 3.35 27.39 -31.02
N LEU A 12 4.29 26.47 -30.84
CA LEU A 12 4.02 25.09 -30.46
C LEU A 12 3.58 25.09 -28.98
N CYS A 13 2.28 25.24 -28.73
CA CYS A 13 1.71 24.97 -27.42
C CYS A 13 1.83 23.47 -27.15
N MET A 14 2.94 23.06 -26.51
CA MET A 14 3.01 21.75 -25.87
C MET A 14 1.95 21.71 -24.77
N ALA A 15 0.80 21.12 -25.08
CA ALA A 15 -0.18 20.73 -24.08
C ALA A 15 0.51 19.70 -23.18
N ALA A 16 1.02 20.16 -22.03
CA ALA A 16 1.48 19.27 -20.98
C ALA A 16 0.27 18.42 -20.56
N ALA A 17 0.31 17.13 -20.90
CA ALA A 17 -0.67 16.19 -20.38
C ALA A 17 -0.61 16.29 -18.84
N PRO A 18 -1.76 16.42 -18.14
CA PRO A 18 -1.74 16.43 -16.69
C PRO A 18 -1.08 15.14 -16.23
N ALA A 19 -0.04 15.26 -15.41
CA ALA A 19 0.56 14.10 -14.76
C ALA A 19 -0.56 13.35 -14.02
N ALA A 20 -0.74 12.06 -14.32
CA ALA A 20 -1.76 11.25 -13.68
C ALA A 20 -1.55 11.31 -12.16
N ALA A 21 -2.52 11.88 -11.43
CA ALA A 21 -2.42 12.01 -9.99
C ALA A 21 -2.54 10.62 -9.34
N PHE A 22 -1.55 10.25 -8.54
CA PHE A 22 -1.59 9.01 -7.77
C PHE A 22 -2.78 9.03 -6.81
N THR A 23 -3.52 7.93 -6.76
CA THR A 23 -4.57 7.77 -5.75
C THR A 23 -3.95 7.15 -4.50
N ILE A 24 -4.13 7.81 -3.36
CA ILE A 24 -3.57 7.36 -2.08
C ILE A 24 -4.68 7.39 -1.02
N TYR A 25 -4.82 6.28 -0.29
CA TYR A 25 -5.63 6.19 0.91
C TYR A 25 -4.72 6.31 2.15
N GLN A 26 -5.13 7.10 3.13
CA GLN A 26 -4.41 7.31 4.38
C GLN A 26 -5.35 7.18 5.57
N GLY A 27 -4.83 6.66 6.67
CA GLY A 27 -5.59 6.50 7.90
C GLY A 27 -4.81 5.70 8.92
N GLY A 28 -5.50 4.79 9.60
CA GLY A 28 -4.88 3.96 10.61
C GLY A 28 -5.81 2.88 11.10
N GLY A 29 -5.45 2.30 12.23
CA GLY A 29 -6.19 1.22 12.84
C GLY A 29 -5.32 0.51 13.86
N TYR A 30 -5.31 -0.81 13.82
CA TYR A 30 -4.57 -1.61 14.77
C TYR A 30 -3.90 -2.83 14.13
N VAL A 31 -2.88 -3.33 14.82
CA VAL A 31 -2.33 -4.67 14.65
C VAL A 31 -2.43 -5.39 16.01
N GLY A 32 -2.87 -6.63 16.01
CA GLY A 32 -3.05 -7.40 17.24
C GLY A 32 -3.37 -8.86 16.96
N SER A 33 -3.94 -9.54 17.96
CA SER A 33 -4.18 -11.00 17.90
C SER A 33 -2.91 -11.76 17.51
N PHE A 34 -1.79 -11.37 18.12
CA PHE A 34 -0.50 -11.99 17.87
C PHE A 34 -0.50 -13.44 18.35
N GLU A 35 0.05 -14.33 17.53
CA GLU A 35 0.26 -15.75 17.86
C GLU A 35 1.67 -16.12 17.42
N GLY A 36 2.48 -16.67 18.33
CA GLY A 36 3.87 -17.06 18.01
C GLY A 36 4.84 -15.88 17.87
N CYS A 37 4.44 -14.69 18.30
CA CYS A 37 5.25 -13.47 18.22
C CYS A 37 5.79 -13.01 19.59
N GLU A 38 5.36 -13.64 20.69
CA GLU A 38 5.51 -13.15 22.06
C GLU A 38 6.97 -13.08 22.50
N ALA A 39 7.77 -14.07 22.09
CA ALA A 39 9.20 -14.11 22.38
C ALA A 39 9.95 -12.88 21.80
N GLN A 40 9.37 -12.24 20.78
CA GLN A 40 9.96 -11.09 20.08
C GLN A 40 9.35 -9.76 20.57
N GLY A 41 8.56 -9.81 21.65
CA GLY A 41 7.99 -8.62 22.31
C GLY A 41 6.64 -8.18 21.74
N TRP A 42 6.18 -8.78 20.65
CA TRP A 42 4.88 -8.50 20.06
C TRP A 42 3.76 -9.06 20.92
N SER A 43 2.95 -8.17 21.48
CA SER A 43 1.81 -8.54 22.31
C SER A 43 0.78 -7.42 22.35
N GLY A 44 -0.43 -7.78 22.80
CA GLY A 44 -1.54 -6.83 22.94
C GLY A 44 -2.04 -6.28 21.61
N VAL A 45 -2.62 -5.09 21.65
CA VAL A 45 -3.10 -4.35 20.48
C VAL A 45 -2.22 -3.12 20.30
N GLN A 46 -1.64 -2.98 19.11
CA GLN A 46 -0.78 -1.86 18.72
C GLN A 46 -1.56 -0.95 17.77
N THR A 47 -1.66 0.34 18.08
CA THR A 47 -2.25 1.32 17.16
C THR A 47 -1.27 1.65 16.05
N VAL A 48 -1.75 1.71 14.80
CA VAL A 48 -0.91 1.98 13.63
C VAL A 48 -1.47 3.10 12.77
N THR A 49 -0.59 3.81 12.08
CA THR A 49 -0.97 4.64 10.93
C THR A 49 -0.62 3.89 9.65
N ALA A 50 -1.42 4.08 8.61
CA ALA A 50 -1.23 3.33 7.38
C ALA A 50 -1.55 4.16 6.14
N ARG A 51 -0.88 3.81 5.05
CA ARG A 51 -1.08 4.34 3.70
C ARG A 51 -1.23 3.20 2.72
N LEU A 52 -2.25 3.25 1.89
CA LEU A 52 -2.48 2.31 0.81
C LEU A 52 -2.44 3.07 -0.53
N VAL A 53 -1.63 2.58 -1.45
CA VAL A 53 -1.65 2.94 -2.87
C VAL A 53 -2.25 1.75 -3.60
N PRO A 54 -3.53 1.80 -4.00
CA PRO A 54 -4.19 0.67 -4.61
C PRO A 54 -3.72 0.44 -6.06
N ALA A 55 -3.68 -0.82 -6.47
CA ALA A 55 -3.37 -1.21 -7.83
C ALA A 55 -4.43 -0.75 -8.82
N GLY A 56 -4.04 -0.56 -10.09
CA GLY A 56 -4.97 -0.43 -11.22
C GLY A 56 -5.71 0.90 -11.34
N LEU A 57 -5.51 1.85 -10.41
CA LEU A 57 -6.03 3.22 -10.53
C LEU A 57 -5.09 4.10 -11.37
N PRO A 58 -5.61 5.17 -12.01
CA PRO A 58 -4.77 6.10 -12.78
C PRO A 58 -3.58 6.61 -11.96
N GLY A 59 -2.39 6.54 -12.54
CA GLY A 59 -1.13 6.93 -11.89
C GLY A 59 -0.53 5.87 -10.97
N ASN A 60 -1.29 4.88 -10.51
CA ASN A 60 -0.78 3.82 -9.63
C ASN A 60 -0.24 2.61 -10.42
N ASP A 61 0.48 1.72 -9.73
CA ASP A 61 0.97 0.45 -10.28
C ASP A 61 -0.21 -0.43 -10.73
N PRO A 62 -0.20 -1.00 -11.95
CA PRO A 62 -1.32 -1.82 -12.42
C PRO A 62 -1.39 -3.21 -11.77
N GLU A 63 -0.29 -3.71 -11.21
CA GLU A 63 -0.13 -5.11 -10.79
C GLU A 63 -0.02 -5.30 -9.28
N ALA A 64 0.22 -4.24 -8.51
CA ALA A 64 0.36 -4.36 -7.06
C ALA A 64 -0.19 -3.18 -6.26
N HIS A 65 -0.83 -3.50 -5.14
CA HIS A 65 -1.11 -2.56 -4.08
C HIS A 65 0.15 -2.35 -3.24
N THR A 66 0.40 -1.13 -2.81
CA THR A 66 1.45 -0.83 -1.82
C THR A 66 0.79 -0.43 -0.51
N LEU A 67 0.94 -1.25 0.53
CA LEU A 67 0.48 -0.96 1.87
C LEU A 67 1.68 -0.65 2.77
N VAL A 68 1.70 0.56 3.33
CA VAL A 68 2.70 0.98 4.31
C VAL A 68 2.03 1.13 5.66
N VAL A 69 2.56 0.47 6.68
CA VAL A 69 2.07 0.48 8.06
C VAL A 69 3.19 0.99 8.97
N GLN A 70 2.93 2.09 9.67
CA GLN A 70 3.83 2.60 10.70
C GLN A 70 3.44 2.01 12.06
N LEU A 71 4.38 1.30 12.65
CA LEU A 71 4.33 0.77 14.01
C LEU A 71 5.27 1.60 14.91
N GLY A 72 5.19 1.38 16.22
CA GLY A 72 6.08 2.06 17.18
C GLY A 72 7.56 1.74 16.95
N GLU A 73 7.86 0.56 16.43
CA GLU A 73 9.22 0.05 16.23
C GLU A 73 9.81 0.28 14.83
N GLY A 74 8.97 0.66 13.86
CA GLY A 74 9.41 0.81 12.48
C GLY A 74 8.26 0.95 11.48
N THR A 75 8.62 1.03 10.21
CA THR A 75 7.68 1.06 9.09
C THR A 75 7.72 -0.27 8.36
N HIS A 76 6.58 -0.95 8.24
CA HIS A 76 6.45 -2.12 7.38
C HIS A 76 5.83 -1.69 6.06
N SER A 77 6.44 -2.08 4.94
CA SER A 77 5.89 -1.89 3.60
C SER A 77 5.60 -3.25 2.99
N TYR A 78 4.42 -3.41 2.40
CA TYR A 78 3.98 -4.63 1.75
C TYR A 78 3.58 -4.32 0.31
N ARG A 79 4.12 -5.08 -0.64
CA ARG A 79 3.68 -5.10 -2.03
C ARG A 79 2.79 -6.32 -2.21
N ILE A 80 1.50 -6.06 -2.36
CA ILE A 80 0.43 -7.04 -2.39
C ILE A 80 -0.05 -7.17 -3.84
N PRO A 81 -0.17 -8.37 -4.43
CA PRO A 81 -0.71 -8.54 -5.78
C PRO A 81 -2.07 -7.84 -5.96
N ALA A 82 -2.31 -7.28 -7.14
CA ALA A 82 -3.56 -6.55 -7.46
C ALA A 82 -4.82 -7.38 -7.14
N THR A 83 -4.72 -8.69 -7.34
CA THR A 83 -5.73 -9.68 -6.97
C THR A 83 -5.38 -10.33 -5.64
N LEU A 84 -6.21 -10.07 -4.63
CA LEU A 84 -6.23 -10.81 -3.38
C LEU A 84 -7.59 -11.47 -3.23
N ASP A 85 -7.64 -12.76 -3.50
CA ASP A 85 -8.86 -13.55 -3.35
C ASP A 85 -9.20 -13.69 -1.87
N GLN A 86 -10.46 -13.38 -1.54
CA GLN A 86 -10.95 -13.48 -0.18
C GLN A 86 -10.71 -14.89 0.37
N GLY A 87 -10.15 -14.96 1.58
CA GLY A 87 -9.90 -16.24 2.26
C GLY A 87 -8.70 -17.04 1.73
N SER A 88 -8.03 -16.59 0.66
CA SER A 88 -6.83 -17.23 0.15
C SER A 88 -5.58 -16.55 0.69
N TRP A 89 -4.57 -17.35 1.03
CA TRP A 89 -3.24 -16.85 1.34
C TRP A 89 -2.52 -16.51 0.05
N VAL A 90 -1.91 -15.34 -0.01
CA VAL A 90 -0.97 -14.98 -1.06
C VAL A 90 0.35 -14.55 -0.44
N ASP A 91 1.41 -14.88 -1.15
CA ASP A 91 2.75 -14.42 -0.85
C ASP A 91 2.85 -12.92 -1.17
N VAL A 92 3.44 -12.15 -0.26
CA VAL A 92 3.66 -10.72 -0.43
C VAL A 92 5.11 -10.37 -0.22
N GLU A 93 5.63 -9.44 -1.03
CA GLU A 93 6.95 -8.88 -0.76
C GLU A 93 6.81 -7.87 0.38
N ALA A 94 7.68 -7.98 1.37
CA ALA A 94 7.66 -7.10 2.53
C ALA A 94 9.04 -6.48 2.76
N TRP A 95 9.04 -5.27 3.29
CA TRP A 95 10.23 -4.55 3.74
C TRP A 95 9.97 -3.91 5.08
N GLU A 96 10.97 -3.96 5.95
CA GLU A 96 11.03 -3.14 7.14
C GLU A 96 11.97 -1.96 6.88
N VAL A 97 11.41 -0.75 6.91
CA VAL A 97 12.12 0.51 6.70
C VAL A 97 12.09 1.29 8.00
N TRP A 98 13.17 2.01 8.30
CA TRP A 98 13.30 2.80 9.53
C TRP A 98 13.28 1.98 10.83
N SER A 99 13.61 0.70 10.75
CA SER A 99 13.95 -0.11 11.93
C SER A 99 15.43 0.03 12.26
N HIS A 100 15.84 -0.50 13.42
CA HIS A 100 17.24 -0.50 13.86
C HIS A 100 18.18 -1.22 12.87
N THR A 101 17.63 -2.07 11.98
CA THR A 101 18.33 -2.70 10.85
C THR A 101 17.38 -2.84 9.66
N PRO A 102 17.43 -1.95 8.64
CA PRO A 102 16.60 -2.07 7.44
C PRO A 102 16.71 -3.48 6.85
N ARG A 103 15.57 -4.14 6.67
CA ARG A 103 15.54 -5.54 6.25
C ARG A 103 14.59 -5.70 5.07
N GLN A 104 15.13 -6.23 3.98
CA GLN A 104 14.31 -6.79 2.92
C GLN A 104 14.05 -8.25 3.25
N PHE A 105 12.78 -8.66 3.27
CA PHE A 105 12.41 -10.05 3.38
C PHE A 105 12.44 -10.64 1.95
N THR A 106 13.64 -10.98 1.47
CA THR A 106 13.82 -11.70 0.20
C THR A 106 13.38 -13.15 0.40
N ASP A 107 12.51 -13.64 -0.50
CA ASP A 107 11.70 -14.88 -0.40
C ASP A 107 10.45 -14.65 0.45
N PRO A 108 9.21 -14.88 -0.04
CA PRO A 108 8.01 -14.36 0.59
C PRO A 108 7.71 -15.14 1.86
N GLN A 109 8.41 -14.78 2.92
CA GLN A 109 8.13 -15.28 4.25
C GLN A 109 6.76 -14.76 4.65
N VAL A 110 6.40 -13.53 4.26
CA VAL A 110 5.13 -12.94 4.64
C VAL A 110 4.01 -13.40 3.71
N ARG A 111 2.95 -13.93 4.30
CA ARG A 111 1.70 -14.22 3.59
C ARG A 111 0.59 -13.32 4.09
N MET A 112 -0.31 -12.93 3.21
CA MET A 112 -1.50 -12.18 3.56
C MET A 112 -2.76 -12.88 3.10
N ARG A 113 -3.77 -12.84 3.96
CA ARG A 113 -5.13 -13.25 3.64
C ARG A 113 -6.07 -12.14 4.05
N ALA A 114 -6.84 -11.62 3.10
CA ALA A 114 -7.91 -10.70 3.44
C ALA A 114 -9.19 -11.46 3.76
N ASP A 115 -9.87 -10.99 4.81
CA ASP A 115 -11.20 -11.48 5.17
C ASP A 115 -12.29 -10.97 4.21
N ARG A 116 -11.93 -10.03 3.32
CA ARG A 116 -12.75 -9.46 2.23
C ARG A 116 -11.93 -9.42 0.93
N ARG A 117 -12.57 -9.27 -0.24
CA ARG A 117 -11.84 -9.26 -1.53
C ARG A 117 -10.97 -8.00 -1.65
N ALA A 118 -9.86 -8.08 -2.39
CA ALA A 118 -9.05 -6.88 -2.73
C ALA A 118 -9.84 -5.78 -3.44
N SER A 119 -10.90 -6.13 -4.18
CA SER A 119 -11.83 -5.15 -4.76
C SER A 119 -12.49 -4.24 -3.71
N ASP A 120 -12.48 -4.63 -2.43
CA ASP A 120 -13.00 -3.85 -1.31
C ASP A 120 -11.90 -2.97 -0.65
N PHE A 121 -10.63 -3.12 -1.07
CA PHE A 121 -9.54 -2.19 -0.68
C PHE A 121 -9.65 -0.84 -1.36
N VAL A 122 -10.36 -0.80 -2.49
CA VAL A 122 -10.86 0.43 -3.09
C VAL A 122 -12.33 0.44 -2.70
N GLY A 123 -12.80 1.46 -1.97
CA GLY A 123 -14.24 1.63 -1.85
C GLY A 123 -14.85 1.72 -3.26
N ASP A 124 -16.16 1.49 -3.40
CA ASP A 124 -16.86 1.96 -4.61
C ASP A 124 -16.39 3.40 -4.90
N LEU A 125 -16.32 3.86 -6.16
CA LEU A 125 -15.85 5.23 -6.46
C LEU A 125 -16.68 6.31 -5.72
N SER A 126 -17.82 5.92 -5.14
CA SER A 126 -18.66 6.68 -4.21
C SER A 126 -18.19 6.65 -2.73
N ASP A 127 -17.47 5.62 -2.29
CA ASP A 127 -16.88 5.46 -0.95
C ASP A 127 -15.39 5.79 -0.98
N LEU A 128 -15.05 7.02 -0.56
CA LEU A 128 -13.68 7.50 -0.35
C LEU A 128 -12.97 6.78 0.82
N ARG A 129 -13.39 5.57 1.19
CA ARG A 129 -12.89 4.80 2.33
C ARG A 129 -12.47 3.42 1.88
N ALA A 130 -11.35 2.97 2.43
CA ALA A 130 -10.90 1.59 2.33
C ALA A 130 -10.94 0.96 3.73
N ARG A 131 -11.49 -0.24 3.84
CA ARG A 131 -11.46 -1.03 5.09
C ARG A 131 -10.71 -2.32 4.82
N LEU A 132 -9.58 -2.50 5.50
CA LEU A 132 -8.76 -3.69 5.37
C LEU A 132 -8.86 -4.48 6.66
N HIS A 133 -9.19 -5.77 6.53
CA HIS A 133 -9.05 -6.73 7.60
C HIS A 133 -8.23 -7.89 7.04
N VAL A 134 -6.95 -7.91 7.41
CA VAL A 134 -5.95 -8.80 6.81
C VAL A 134 -5.23 -9.57 7.91
N GLN A 135 -5.13 -10.87 7.71
CA GLN A 135 -4.25 -11.72 8.49
C GLN A 135 -2.89 -11.73 7.81
N VAL A 136 -1.84 -11.62 8.62
CA VAL A 136 -0.45 -11.61 8.20
C VAL A 136 0.25 -12.75 8.89
N GLU A 137 0.79 -13.65 8.10
CA GLU A 137 1.64 -14.74 8.59
C GLU A 137 3.10 -14.39 8.37
N ASN A 138 3.93 -14.86 9.30
CA ASN A 138 5.32 -14.47 9.45
C ASN A 138 5.51 -12.95 9.54
N PHE A 139 4.65 -12.32 10.35
CA PHE A 139 4.68 -10.89 10.63
C PHE A 139 6.06 -10.45 11.14
N ASN A 140 6.49 -9.26 10.71
CA ASN A 140 7.86 -8.76 10.86
C ASN A 140 8.96 -9.72 10.32
N GLY A 141 8.61 -10.60 9.37
CA GLY A 141 9.50 -11.64 8.83
C GLY A 141 9.91 -12.71 9.85
N LEU A 142 9.14 -12.87 10.93
CA LEU A 142 9.41 -13.85 11.97
C LEU A 142 8.63 -15.13 11.69
N ALA A 143 9.33 -16.22 11.37
CA ALA A 143 8.68 -17.51 11.08
C ALA A 143 7.76 -17.95 12.24
N GLY A 144 6.50 -18.25 11.94
CA GLY A 144 5.47 -18.66 12.89
C GLY A 144 4.79 -17.52 13.66
N CYS A 145 5.18 -16.26 13.43
CA CYS A 145 4.53 -15.10 14.03
C CYS A 145 3.34 -14.66 13.17
N ASN A 146 2.12 -14.77 13.69
CA ASN A 146 0.89 -14.35 13.01
C ASN A 146 0.32 -13.11 13.66
N ALA A 147 -0.25 -12.22 12.85
CA ALA A 147 -0.91 -11.01 13.32
C ALA A 147 -2.17 -10.71 12.50
N LEU A 148 -3.11 -10.00 13.11
CA LEU A 148 -4.30 -9.47 12.47
C LEU A 148 -4.18 -7.94 12.38
N MET A 149 -4.40 -7.38 11.20
CA MET A 149 -4.47 -5.94 11.00
C MET A 149 -5.89 -5.52 10.62
N GLY A 150 -6.43 -4.56 11.36
CA GLY A 150 -7.69 -3.89 11.05
C GLY A 150 -7.44 -2.43 10.74
N LEU A 151 -7.65 -2.00 9.50
CA LEU A 151 -7.37 -0.64 9.03
C LEU A 151 -8.63 0.02 8.47
N THR A 152 -8.76 1.31 8.73
CA THR A 152 -9.73 2.20 8.07
C THR A 152 -8.98 3.38 7.49
N LEU A 153 -8.99 3.48 6.17
CA LEU A 153 -8.26 4.48 5.41
C LEU A 153 -9.25 5.34 4.62
N ARG A 154 -8.84 6.56 4.28
CA ARG A 154 -9.61 7.47 3.44
C ARG A 154 -8.78 7.99 2.27
N GLN A 155 -9.39 8.11 1.11
CA GLN A 155 -8.74 8.71 -0.05
C GLN A 155 -8.37 10.16 0.29
N ARG A 156 -7.11 10.51 0.03
CA ARG A 156 -6.65 11.88 0.11
C ARG A 156 -6.80 12.51 -1.28
N SER A 157 -7.57 13.59 -1.37
CA SER A 157 -7.64 14.47 -2.53
C SER A 157 -6.40 15.33 -2.68
#